data_AF-A0A3D9EB72-F1
#
_entry.id   AF-A0A3D9EB72-F1
#
_cell.length_a   1.000
_cell.length_b   1.000
_cell.length_c   1.000
_cell.angle_alpha   90.00
_cell.angle_beta   90.00
_cell.angle_gamma   90.00
#
_symmetry.space_group_name_H-M   'P 1'
#
loop_
_entity.id
_entity.type
_entity.pdbx_description
1 polymer ?
#
loop_
_entity_poly.entity_id
_entity_poly.type
_entity_poly.pdbx_seq_one_letter_code
_entity_poly.pdbx_strand_id
1 'polypeptide(L)'
;MRSPSSLSVRRLVAGGVGVAMTAALTFAGAVSAQAADTSCTSGVCTVTFAYSGAAEQWVVPAGVTSVTATVSAGSGGAVGANTTPSHEVVPGAGGLGGSLRATLSVKPGEKLTAVVGGAGQDGVADSTTPAAGGFGGGASAGTKDNAASHASGGGGGGGSFLFDSSLLLATGGGGGGSSAAAEPVTGGAGGSTGAGEAGTAPEGFTSWVYSGGGATRSRAGDGGSGVYPGAAGSNSPASSSTTFGQGGAGAANLNGQDYGTAGGGGGGLYGGGGGGSDEFGGAAGSGGGGSGFVASTATKVVALDGNSGNGSIVLTYNEPKASTTTDLKTSDNPNNATATTLTATVTPATATGNVSFLDGTTDLGAATLTNGTATLAKSLSAGTHTITATYSGDASHTSSSATTTVTVTAYTAPTFDVTSTSDAPITKRVTAGQSFSFDGLTATGTPTPTYTVENDDTDSTILPDGVTFTNGILAGSSTRAGTWKIKITATNSVGTATEYVKLTIAPGTATALEAAVSPGDSSSTTLWAVAPDGTVTEPSHSTTT
;
A
#
# COMPACT_ATOMS: atom_id res chain seq x y z
N MET A 1 28.30 -8.27 -33.46
CA MET A 1 27.67 -7.33 -32.52
C MET A 1 26.95 -8.14 -31.45
N ARG A 2 27.19 -7.81 -30.18
CA ARG A 2 26.76 -8.54 -28.99
C ARG A 2 25.24 -8.47 -28.79
N SER A 3 24.66 -9.55 -28.29
CA SER A 3 23.40 -9.57 -27.53
C SER A 3 23.71 -10.06 -26.12
N PRO A 4 23.22 -9.42 -25.03
CA PRO A 4 23.60 -9.78 -23.67
C PRO A 4 22.71 -10.87 -23.07
N SER A 5 23.36 -11.62 -22.21
CA SER A 5 22.99 -12.83 -21.48
C SER A 5 22.09 -12.59 -20.27
N SER A 6 21.10 -13.48 -20.09
CA SER A 6 20.36 -13.75 -18.86
C SER A 6 21.15 -14.72 -17.97
N LEU A 7 21.30 -14.40 -16.69
CA LEU A 7 21.95 -15.25 -15.67
C LEU A 7 20.89 -15.75 -14.67
N SER A 8 20.56 -17.04 -14.78
CA SER A 8 19.83 -17.80 -13.76
C SER A 8 20.81 -18.38 -12.74
N VAL A 9 20.69 -18.01 -11.47
CA VAL A 9 21.51 -18.54 -10.37
C VAL A 9 20.92 -19.87 -9.88
N ARG A 10 21.72 -20.94 -9.96
CA ARG A 10 21.43 -22.26 -9.41
C ARG A 10 21.73 -22.29 -7.90
N ARG A 11 20.81 -22.92 -7.17
CA ARG A 11 20.89 -23.32 -5.75
C ARG A 11 22.03 -24.35 -5.55
N LEU A 12 22.91 -24.13 -4.59
CA LEU A 12 23.87 -25.13 -4.10
C LEU A 12 23.43 -25.60 -2.71
N VAL A 13 23.21 -26.90 -2.57
CA VAL A 13 23.02 -27.61 -1.29
C VAL A 13 24.31 -28.37 -1.02
N ALA A 14 24.88 -28.25 0.17
CA ALA A 14 25.97 -29.11 0.62
C ALA A 14 25.82 -29.38 2.13
N GLY A 15 25.74 -30.66 2.48
CA GLY A 15 25.85 -31.16 3.85
C GLY A 15 27.24 -31.76 4.10
N GLY A 16 27.61 -31.80 5.38
CA GLY A 16 28.34 -32.93 5.98
C GLY A 16 29.88 -32.95 5.93
N VAL A 17 30.48 -32.53 7.06
CA VAL A 17 31.63 -33.10 7.79
C VAL A 17 33.04 -33.03 7.17
N GLY A 18 33.97 -32.36 7.89
CA GLY A 18 35.40 -32.70 7.83
C GLY A 18 36.40 -31.62 8.24
N VAL A 19 36.87 -31.73 9.50
CA VAL A 19 38.20 -31.31 10.00
C VAL A 19 38.39 -29.83 10.40
N ALA A 20 38.54 -29.66 11.73
CA ALA A 20 38.90 -28.44 12.42
C ALA A 20 40.37 -28.05 12.18
N MET A 21 40.61 -26.80 11.80
CA MET A 21 41.84 -26.10 12.12
C MET A 21 41.55 -25.03 13.16
N THR A 22 42.21 -25.18 14.31
CA THR A 22 42.22 -24.25 15.43
C THR A 22 42.91 -22.95 15.02
N ALA A 23 42.14 -21.88 14.84
CA ALA A 23 42.65 -20.51 14.86
C ALA A 23 42.08 -19.83 16.12
N ALA A 24 42.89 -19.77 17.17
CA ALA A 24 42.61 -18.94 18.33
C ALA A 24 42.77 -17.46 17.90
N LEU A 25 41.66 -16.84 17.48
CA LEU A 25 41.56 -15.40 17.36
C LEU A 25 40.83 -14.88 18.59
N THR A 26 41.59 -14.27 19.50
CA THR A 26 41.07 -13.52 20.64
C THR A 26 40.33 -12.28 20.13
N PHE A 27 39.03 -12.41 19.85
CA PHE A 27 38.14 -11.27 19.70
C PHE A 27 37.71 -10.79 21.09
N ALA A 28 38.34 -9.71 21.55
CA ALA A 28 37.72 -8.82 22.52
C ALA A 28 36.58 -8.06 21.80
N GLY A 29 35.34 -8.23 22.28
CA GLY A 29 34.24 -7.30 22.02
C GLY A 29 33.46 -7.46 20.71
N ALA A 30 33.01 -8.67 20.36
CA ALA A 30 31.91 -8.83 19.41
C ALA A 30 30.67 -9.35 20.15
N VAL A 31 29.70 -8.46 20.39
CA VAL A 31 28.33 -8.89 20.68
C VAL A 31 27.85 -9.57 19.42
N SER A 32 27.81 -10.89 19.39
CA SER A 32 27.25 -11.64 18.26
C SER A 32 25.75 -11.38 18.24
N ALA A 33 25.33 -10.43 17.40
CA ALA A 33 23.92 -10.20 17.12
C ALA A 33 23.36 -11.46 16.45
N GLN A 34 22.65 -12.29 17.20
CA GLN A 34 21.71 -13.21 16.59
C GLN A 34 20.55 -12.34 16.07
N ALA A 35 20.29 -12.40 14.77
CA ALA A 35 19.32 -11.55 14.10
C ALA A 35 17.92 -12.13 14.30
N ALA A 36 16.96 -11.29 14.69
CA ALA A 36 15.56 -11.69 14.79
C ALA A 36 15.02 -12.17 13.43
N ASP A 37 14.24 -13.24 13.45
CA ASP A 37 13.63 -13.77 12.23
C ASP A 37 12.49 -12.86 11.80
N THR A 38 12.63 -12.23 10.63
CA THR A 38 11.62 -11.35 10.05
C THR A 38 10.91 -12.04 8.89
N SER A 39 9.58 -12.05 8.91
CA SER A 39 8.74 -12.54 7.81
C SER A 39 7.59 -11.58 7.54
N CYS A 40 7.28 -11.32 6.27
CA CYS A 40 6.17 -10.47 5.87
C CYS A 40 5.16 -11.28 5.05
N THR A 41 3.90 -11.28 5.48
CA THR A 41 2.80 -11.98 4.81
C THR A 41 1.58 -11.08 4.78
N SER A 42 0.99 -10.91 3.59
CA SER A 42 -0.23 -10.12 3.40
C SER A 42 -0.18 -8.69 3.96
N GLY A 43 0.97 -8.00 3.80
CA GLY A 43 1.16 -6.62 4.25
C GLY A 43 1.40 -6.45 5.76
N VAL A 44 1.56 -7.55 6.51
CA VAL A 44 1.98 -7.53 7.92
C VAL A 44 3.31 -8.25 8.04
N CYS A 45 4.27 -7.56 8.63
CA CYS A 45 5.58 -8.10 8.97
C CYS A 45 5.61 -8.51 10.45
N THR A 46 6.26 -9.65 10.71
CA THR A 46 6.45 -10.24 12.03
C THR A 46 7.94 -10.45 12.27
N VAL A 47 8.42 -9.99 13.42
CA VAL A 47 9.79 -10.15 13.92
C VAL A 47 9.72 -10.98 15.19
N THR A 48 10.38 -12.13 15.19
CA THR A 48 10.37 -13.03 16.35
C THR A 48 11.75 -13.10 16.98
N PHE A 49 11.79 -12.83 18.28
CA PHE A 49 12.94 -13.09 19.14
C PHE A 49 12.62 -14.32 19.98
N ALA A 50 13.27 -15.43 19.64
CA ALA A 50 13.24 -16.64 20.44
C ALA A 50 14.25 -16.53 21.59
N TYR A 51 14.14 -17.43 22.57
CA TYR A 51 15.12 -17.48 23.65
C TYR A 51 16.51 -17.87 23.14
N SER A 52 17.49 -16.98 23.33
CA SER A 52 18.91 -17.20 23.00
C SER A 52 19.85 -17.04 24.21
N GLY A 53 19.34 -16.60 25.36
CA GLY A 53 20.16 -16.30 26.54
C GLY A 53 21.02 -15.05 26.41
N ALA A 54 20.76 -14.20 25.41
CA ALA A 54 21.45 -12.95 25.16
C ALA A 54 20.48 -11.86 24.71
N ALA A 55 20.95 -10.61 24.71
CA ALA A 55 20.19 -9.50 24.16
C ALA A 55 20.35 -9.43 22.64
N GLU A 56 19.24 -9.23 21.93
CA GLU A 56 19.18 -9.11 20.48
C GLU A 56 18.65 -7.74 20.06
N GLN A 57 19.07 -7.23 18.91
CA GLN A 57 18.67 -5.90 18.43
C GLN A 57 17.95 -5.99 17.10
N TRP A 58 16.95 -5.11 16.94
CA TRP A 58 16.24 -4.89 15.69
C TRP A 58 16.12 -3.40 15.40
N VAL A 59 16.30 -3.03 14.13
CA VAL A 59 16.20 -1.65 13.66
C VAL A 59 14.84 -1.47 13.00
N VAL A 60 14.08 -0.48 13.46
CA VAL A 60 12.76 -0.15 12.92
C VAL A 60 12.89 0.26 11.43
N PRO A 61 12.19 -0.41 10.50
CA PRO A 61 12.26 -0.07 9.08
C PRO A 61 11.77 1.33 8.74
N ALA A 62 12.18 1.83 7.57
CA ALA A 62 11.68 3.10 7.04
C ALA A 62 10.15 3.12 6.95
N GLY A 63 9.50 4.22 7.35
CA GLY A 63 8.03 4.36 7.27
C GLY A 63 7.24 3.64 8.37
N VAL A 64 7.88 2.86 9.24
CA VAL A 64 7.21 2.23 10.40
C VAL A 64 7.23 3.19 11.58
N THR A 65 6.06 3.58 12.08
CA THR A 65 5.91 4.47 13.23
C THR A 65 5.20 3.82 14.42
N SER A 66 4.75 2.57 14.26
CA SER A 66 4.10 1.80 15.31
C SER A 66 4.36 0.31 15.13
N VAL A 67 4.56 -0.38 16.25
CA VAL A 67 4.69 -1.84 16.32
C VAL A 67 3.76 -2.38 17.41
N THR A 68 3.21 -3.58 17.22
CA THR A 68 2.53 -4.33 18.28
C THR A 68 3.49 -5.37 18.82
N ALA A 69 3.84 -5.27 20.10
CA ALA A 69 4.70 -6.22 20.79
C ALA A 69 3.86 -7.21 21.60
N THR A 70 4.10 -8.49 21.41
CA THR A 70 3.67 -9.57 22.31
C THR A 70 4.90 -10.08 23.04
N VAL A 71 4.91 -9.98 24.36
CA VAL A 71 6.07 -10.27 25.21
C VAL A 71 5.66 -11.34 26.22
N SER A 72 6.39 -12.45 26.26
CA SER A 72 6.19 -13.54 27.22
C SER A 72 7.50 -13.83 27.96
N ALA A 73 7.43 -13.99 29.28
CA ALA A 73 8.57 -14.35 30.13
C ALA A 73 8.72 -15.87 30.31
N GLY A 74 9.86 -16.28 30.87
CA GLY A 74 10.09 -17.68 31.20
C GLY A 74 9.27 -18.14 32.41
N SER A 75 8.77 -19.38 32.38
CA SER A 75 8.17 -20.01 33.56
C SER A 75 9.23 -20.40 34.59
N GLY A 76 8.82 -20.57 35.84
CA GLY A 76 9.65 -21.27 36.82
C GLY A 76 9.77 -22.76 36.46
N GLY A 77 10.82 -23.40 37.00
CA GLY A 77 10.96 -24.84 36.96
C GLY A 77 10.07 -25.53 37.99
N ALA A 78 9.71 -26.77 37.71
CA ALA A 78 9.04 -27.65 38.66
C ALA A 78 10.02 -28.24 39.67
N VAL A 79 9.49 -28.77 40.77
CA VAL A 79 10.27 -29.66 41.65
C VAL A 79 10.63 -30.95 40.89
N GLY A 80 11.81 -31.50 41.15
CA GLY A 80 12.24 -32.74 40.52
C GLY A 80 11.38 -33.95 40.89
N ALA A 81 11.35 -34.97 40.02
CA ALA A 81 10.71 -36.24 40.33
C ALA A 81 11.54 -37.00 41.39
N ASN A 82 10.91 -37.38 42.51
CA ASN A 82 11.56 -38.21 43.52
C ASN A 82 11.82 -39.63 42.99
N THR A 83 13.01 -40.17 43.19
CA THR A 83 13.39 -41.53 42.76
C THR A 83 13.23 -42.59 43.86
N THR A 84 12.95 -42.19 45.11
CA THR A 84 12.76 -43.15 46.22
C THR A 84 11.29 -43.60 46.36
N PRO A 85 10.99 -44.91 46.44
CA PRO A 85 9.61 -45.46 46.41
C PRO A 85 8.73 -45.18 47.64
N SER A 86 9.23 -44.53 48.69
CA SER A 86 8.55 -44.45 50.00
C SER A 86 7.61 -43.26 50.18
N HIS A 87 7.61 -42.28 49.27
CA HIS A 87 6.68 -41.14 49.26
C HIS A 87 6.46 -40.65 47.82
N GLU A 88 5.24 -40.83 47.29
CA GLU A 88 4.82 -40.27 46.01
C GLU A 88 4.58 -38.77 46.20
N VAL A 89 5.59 -37.95 45.85
CA VAL A 89 5.47 -36.49 45.88
C VAL A 89 4.86 -36.07 44.55
N VAL A 90 3.69 -35.44 44.57
CA VAL A 90 3.15 -34.78 43.37
C VAL A 90 4.03 -33.56 43.09
N PRO A 91 4.67 -33.45 41.91
CA PRO A 91 5.58 -32.33 41.67
C PRO A 91 4.83 -30.99 41.65
N GLY A 92 5.21 -30.07 42.55
CA GLY A 92 4.81 -28.67 42.48
C GLY A 92 5.34 -28.04 41.19
N ALA A 93 4.44 -27.50 40.38
CA ALA A 93 4.78 -26.84 39.14
C ALA A 93 5.47 -25.49 39.38
N GLY A 94 6.32 -25.07 38.44
CA GLY A 94 6.76 -23.68 38.40
C GLY A 94 5.61 -22.74 38.06
N GLY A 95 5.71 -21.49 38.51
CA GLY A 95 4.78 -20.44 38.12
C GLY A 95 4.91 -20.11 36.64
N LEU A 96 3.79 -19.73 36.00
CA LEU A 96 3.82 -19.25 34.62
C LEU A 96 4.58 -17.92 34.53
N GLY A 97 5.29 -17.69 33.42
CA GLY A 97 5.85 -16.38 33.11
C GLY A 97 4.75 -15.40 32.70
N GLY A 98 4.89 -14.12 33.04
CA GLY A 98 3.95 -13.08 32.62
C GLY A 98 3.93 -12.93 31.10
N SER A 99 2.77 -12.60 30.54
CA SER A 99 2.59 -12.35 29.12
C SER A 99 1.68 -11.16 28.85
N LEU A 100 2.06 -10.31 27.90
CA LEU A 100 1.27 -9.13 27.51
C LEU A 100 1.33 -8.89 26.01
N ARG A 101 0.37 -8.12 25.51
CA ARG A 101 0.41 -7.47 24.20
C ARG A 101 0.19 -5.98 24.34
N ALA A 102 0.98 -5.16 23.66
CA ALA A 102 0.84 -3.70 23.65
C ALA A 102 1.27 -3.11 22.30
N THR A 103 0.71 -1.95 21.95
CA THR A 103 1.13 -1.16 20.79
C THR A 103 2.10 -0.07 21.24
N LEU A 104 3.28 -0.03 20.64
CA LEU A 104 4.35 0.93 20.89
C LEU A 104 4.43 1.93 19.74
N SER A 105 4.65 3.20 20.08
CA SER A 105 5.05 4.21 19.11
C SER A 105 6.55 4.13 18.92
N VAL A 106 7.00 4.06 17.68
CA VAL A 106 8.43 3.94 17.33
C VAL A 106 8.80 4.92 16.23
N LYS A 107 10.10 5.12 16.01
CA LYS A 107 10.61 5.96 14.92
C LYS A 107 11.36 5.12 13.90
N PRO A 108 11.25 5.41 12.59
CA PRO A 108 12.11 4.82 11.58
C PRO A 108 13.60 4.95 11.94
N GLY A 109 14.36 3.85 11.86
CA GLY A 109 15.78 3.79 12.21
C GLY A 109 16.08 3.64 13.71
N GLU A 110 15.07 3.67 14.58
CA GLU A 110 15.21 3.41 16.01
C GLU A 110 15.67 1.96 16.27
N LYS A 111 16.47 1.76 17.32
CA LYS A 111 16.95 0.45 17.73
C LYS A 111 16.14 -0.04 18.91
N LEU A 112 15.48 -1.19 18.75
CA LEU A 112 14.86 -1.91 19.84
C LEU A 112 15.77 -3.07 20.26
N THR A 113 16.00 -3.21 21.57
CA THR A 113 16.77 -4.31 22.16
C THR A 113 15.82 -5.24 22.91
N ALA A 114 15.72 -6.48 22.45
CA ALA A 114 14.93 -7.53 23.06
C ALA A 114 15.81 -8.41 23.96
N VAL A 115 15.31 -8.73 25.15
CA VAL A 115 15.90 -9.71 26.07
C VAL A 115 14.81 -10.72 26.37
N VAL A 116 14.99 -11.96 25.94
CA VAL A 116 13.98 -13.01 26.12
C VAL A 116 14.32 -13.82 27.36
N GLY A 117 13.37 -13.90 28.29
CA GLY A 117 13.51 -14.64 29.53
C GLY A 117 13.57 -16.15 29.32
N GLY A 118 14.52 -16.83 29.97
CA GLY A 118 14.63 -18.28 29.97
C GLY A 118 13.74 -18.92 31.02
N ALA A 119 13.28 -20.15 30.77
CA ALA A 119 12.65 -20.96 31.80
C ALA A 119 13.65 -21.27 32.92
N GLY A 120 13.15 -21.32 34.16
CA GLY A 120 13.89 -21.90 35.28
C GLY A 120 14.11 -23.40 35.03
N GLN A 121 15.24 -23.92 35.49
CA GLN A 121 15.49 -25.36 35.41
C GLN A 121 14.59 -26.09 36.41
N ASP A 122 14.16 -27.29 36.03
CA ASP A 122 13.49 -28.20 36.94
C ASP A 122 14.48 -28.73 37.98
N GLY A 123 13.96 -29.02 39.17
CA GLY A 123 14.70 -29.70 40.21
C GLY A 123 15.18 -31.09 39.77
N VAL A 124 16.30 -31.53 40.35
CA VAL A 124 16.84 -32.87 40.13
C VAL A 124 17.03 -33.57 41.47
N ALA A 125 16.66 -34.86 41.55
CA ALA A 125 16.70 -35.66 42.77
C ALA A 125 18.11 -36.06 43.20
N ASP A 126 19.01 -36.35 42.27
CA ASP A 126 20.34 -36.93 42.52
C ASP A 126 21.51 -35.93 42.40
N SER A 127 21.22 -34.63 42.51
CA SER A 127 22.21 -33.57 42.36
C SER A 127 22.25 -32.64 43.56
N THR A 128 23.45 -32.32 44.07
CA THR A 128 23.65 -31.23 45.04
C THR A 128 23.68 -29.86 44.39
N THR A 129 23.70 -29.79 43.05
CA THR A 129 23.63 -28.54 42.31
C THR A 129 22.18 -28.06 42.30
N PRO A 130 21.90 -26.84 42.80
CA PRO A 130 20.54 -26.31 42.80
C PRO A 130 20.06 -26.08 41.37
N ALA A 131 18.75 -26.23 41.15
CA ALA A 131 18.14 -25.87 39.88
C ALA A 131 18.40 -24.39 39.59
N ALA A 132 19.02 -24.11 38.44
CA ALA A 132 19.41 -22.76 38.06
C ALA A 132 18.18 -21.93 37.65
N GLY A 133 18.22 -20.64 38.00
CA GLY A 133 17.25 -19.69 37.49
C GLY A 133 17.43 -19.40 35.99
N GLY A 134 16.35 -19.00 35.33
CA GLY A 134 16.33 -18.61 33.93
C GLY A 134 17.01 -17.27 33.68
N PHE A 135 17.64 -17.14 32.50
CA PHE A 135 18.22 -15.87 32.04
C PHE A 135 17.14 -14.77 31.97
N GLY A 136 17.47 -13.53 32.34
CA GLY A 136 16.48 -12.47 32.60
C GLY A 136 16.16 -12.30 34.09
N GLY A 137 17.01 -12.85 34.97
CA GLY A 137 17.03 -12.58 36.40
C GLY A 137 16.29 -13.57 37.28
N GLY A 138 15.96 -14.76 36.77
CA GLY A 138 15.51 -15.86 37.62
C GLY A 138 16.59 -16.29 38.59
N ALA A 139 16.21 -16.64 39.82
CA ALA A 139 17.14 -17.11 40.84
C ALA A 139 17.13 -18.64 40.98
N SER A 140 18.22 -19.18 41.50
CA SER A 140 18.33 -20.62 41.76
C SER A 140 17.46 -21.06 42.93
N ALA A 141 17.08 -22.33 42.90
CA ALA A 141 16.55 -23.02 44.07
C ALA A 141 17.59 -23.11 45.21
N GLY A 142 17.15 -23.53 46.39
CA GLY A 142 18.04 -23.80 47.52
C GLY A 142 18.99 -24.97 47.30
N THR A 143 20.18 -24.91 47.93
CA THR A 143 21.18 -25.99 47.93
C THR A 143 20.86 -27.08 48.96
N LYS A 144 21.42 -28.28 48.78
CA LYS A 144 21.33 -29.40 49.72
C LYS A 144 22.68 -30.10 49.92
N ASP A 145 22.88 -30.68 51.10
CA ASP A 145 24.16 -31.30 51.50
C ASP A 145 24.42 -32.70 50.91
N ASN A 146 23.38 -33.42 50.45
CA ASN A 146 23.52 -34.75 49.88
C ASN A 146 22.61 -34.98 48.66
N ALA A 147 23.13 -35.73 47.69
CA ALA A 147 22.44 -36.11 46.46
C ALA A 147 21.36 -37.19 46.66
N ALA A 148 21.43 -37.99 47.73
CA ALA A 148 20.75 -39.30 47.74
C ALA A 148 19.25 -39.32 48.08
N SER A 149 18.65 -38.23 48.58
CA SER A 149 17.40 -38.38 49.36
C SER A 149 16.15 -37.68 48.83
N HIS A 150 16.22 -36.50 48.19
CA HIS A 150 15.03 -35.78 47.71
C HIS A 150 15.29 -34.83 46.53
N ALA A 151 14.24 -34.53 45.76
CA ALA A 151 14.27 -33.52 44.70
C ALA A 151 14.54 -32.11 45.23
N SER A 152 15.37 -31.37 44.49
CA SER A 152 15.48 -29.92 44.67
C SER A 152 14.21 -29.21 44.19
N GLY A 153 13.94 -28.03 44.74
CA GLY A 153 12.97 -27.09 44.19
C GLY A 153 13.38 -26.62 42.79
N GLY A 154 12.45 -26.01 42.08
CA GLY A 154 12.69 -25.43 40.76
C GLY A 154 13.39 -24.08 40.82
N GLY A 155 14.15 -23.76 39.77
CA GLY A 155 14.67 -22.41 39.56
C GLY A 155 13.56 -21.43 39.16
N GLY A 156 13.71 -20.15 39.50
CA GLY A 156 12.81 -19.11 39.02
C GLY A 156 13.00 -18.84 37.53
N GLY A 157 11.92 -18.55 36.80
CA GLY A 157 11.95 -18.11 35.41
C GLY A 157 12.49 -16.69 35.28
N GLY A 158 13.12 -16.39 34.15
CA GLY A 158 13.60 -15.04 33.86
C GLY A 158 12.54 -14.14 33.23
N GLY A 159 12.65 -12.85 33.49
CA GLY A 159 11.80 -11.84 32.86
C GLY A 159 12.18 -11.60 31.40
N SER A 160 11.20 -11.14 30.61
CA SER A 160 11.44 -10.68 29.23
C SER A 160 11.31 -9.16 29.16
N PHE A 161 12.18 -8.52 28.37
CA PHE A 161 12.31 -7.06 28.32
C PHE A 161 12.44 -6.57 26.89
N LEU A 162 11.84 -5.41 26.61
CA LEU A 162 12.03 -4.67 25.38
C LEU A 162 12.46 -3.25 25.72
N PHE A 163 13.59 -2.82 25.15
CA PHE A 163 14.20 -1.51 25.37
C PHE A 163 14.31 -0.72 24.07
N ASP A 164 14.21 0.61 24.16
CA ASP A 164 14.85 1.54 23.24
C ASP A 164 16.15 2.08 23.88
N SER A 165 16.25 3.41 24.06
CA SER A 165 17.14 4.06 25.03
C SER A 165 16.74 3.87 26.51
N SER A 166 15.53 3.37 26.75
CA SER A 166 14.83 3.21 28.02
C SER A 166 14.01 1.93 28.01
N LEU A 167 13.51 1.49 29.17
CA LEU A 167 12.65 0.31 29.25
C LEU A 167 11.26 0.63 28.69
N LEU A 168 10.81 -0.13 27.70
CA LEU A 168 9.47 0.00 27.11
C LEU A 168 8.49 -0.98 27.73
N LEU A 169 8.86 -2.26 27.80
CA LEU A 169 8.03 -3.34 28.31
C LEU A 169 8.88 -4.31 29.13
N ALA A 170 8.31 -4.83 30.22
CA ALA A 170 8.83 -5.99 30.92
C ALA A 170 7.68 -6.94 31.31
N THR A 171 7.91 -8.24 31.23
CA THR A 171 7.07 -9.25 31.88
C THR A 171 7.91 -10.01 32.89
N GLY A 172 7.33 -10.28 34.07
CA GLY A 172 8.02 -11.03 35.11
C GLY A 172 8.09 -12.52 34.79
N GLY A 173 9.18 -13.18 35.14
CA GLY A 173 9.29 -14.64 35.15
C GLY A 173 8.54 -15.25 36.33
N GLY A 174 8.12 -16.50 36.18
CA GLY A 174 7.43 -17.24 37.24
C GLY A 174 8.40 -17.72 38.34
N GLY A 175 7.90 -17.88 39.55
CA GLY A 175 8.67 -18.48 40.65
C GLY A 175 8.86 -19.98 40.46
N GLY A 176 9.93 -20.55 41.02
CA GLY A 176 10.18 -21.99 41.01
C GLY A 176 9.23 -22.74 41.96
N GLY A 177 8.80 -23.93 41.54
CA GLY A 177 7.98 -24.82 42.35
C GLY A 177 8.77 -25.48 43.49
N SER A 178 8.05 -26.01 44.47
CA SER A 178 8.60 -26.79 45.57
C SER A 178 7.62 -27.87 46.02
N SER A 179 7.95 -28.58 47.08
CA SER A 179 7.09 -29.58 47.71
C SER A 179 7.14 -29.44 49.23
N ALA A 180 6.01 -29.65 49.88
CA ALA A 180 5.89 -29.61 51.33
C ALA A 180 5.02 -30.77 51.80
N ALA A 181 5.55 -31.64 52.66
CA ALA A 181 4.85 -32.81 53.19
C ALA A 181 4.16 -33.70 52.11
N ALA A 182 4.81 -33.87 50.95
CA ALA A 182 4.29 -34.56 49.75
C ALA A 182 3.17 -33.85 48.97
N GLU A 183 2.78 -32.64 49.36
CA GLU A 183 1.87 -31.78 48.61
C GLU A 183 2.62 -30.88 47.61
N PRO A 184 2.04 -30.65 46.41
CA PRO A 184 2.64 -29.78 45.41
C PRO A 184 2.51 -28.31 45.82
N VAL A 185 3.63 -27.58 45.80
CA VAL A 185 3.67 -26.14 46.07
C VAL A 185 4.07 -25.41 44.79
N THR A 186 3.11 -24.70 44.20
CA THR A 186 3.28 -24.05 42.89
C THR A 186 3.97 -22.70 43.06
N GLY A 187 4.90 -22.40 42.18
CA GLY A 187 5.53 -21.07 42.12
C GLY A 187 4.56 -19.97 41.72
N GLY A 188 4.80 -18.74 42.19
CA GLY A 188 3.96 -17.59 41.86
C GLY A 188 4.07 -17.21 40.37
N ALA A 189 2.96 -16.86 39.74
CA ALA A 189 2.98 -16.39 38.36
C ALA A 189 3.71 -15.04 38.23
N GLY A 190 4.45 -14.87 37.15
CA GLY A 190 5.12 -13.62 36.82
C GLY A 190 4.13 -12.54 36.40
N GLY A 191 4.40 -11.30 36.78
CA GLY A 191 3.52 -10.17 36.47
C GLY A 191 3.53 -9.83 34.98
N SER A 192 2.36 -9.89 34.34
CA SER A 192 2.21 -9.47 32.94
C SER A 192 2.39 -7.97 32.78
N THR A 193 1.58 -7.15 33.45
CA THR A 193 1.71 -5.68 33.36
C THR A 193 2.11 -5.04 34.68
N GLY A 194 2.21 -5.80 35.77
CA GLY A 194 2.34 -5.25 37.12
C GLY A 194 2.92 -6.24 38.11
N ALA A 195 2.31 -6.37 39.29
CA ALA A 195 2.83 -7.27 40.32
C ALA A 195 2.84 -8.73 39.84
N GLY A 196 3.86 -9.47 40.24
CA GLY A 196 3.84 -10.93 40.23
C GLY A 196 3.06 -11.46 41.43
N GLU A 197 2.72 -12.74 41.36
CA GLU A 197 2.02 -13.43 42.43
C GLU A 197 3.01 -14.04 43.43
N ALA A 198 2.58 -14.18 44.68
CA ALA A 198 3.32 -15.00 45.64
C ALA A 198 3.21 -16.49 45.27
N GLY A 199 4.17 -17.28 45.73
CA GLY A 199 4.06 -18.74 45.66
C GLY A 199 2.84 -19.24 46.44
N THR A 200 2.26 -20.37 46.02
CA THR A 200 1.23 -21.05 46.81
C THR A 200 1.86 -21.70 48.03
N ALA A 201 1.04 -22.25 48.93
CA ALA A 201 1.51 -22.92 50.13
C ALA A 201 0.65 -24.15 50.43
N PRO A 202 1.20 -25.12 51.19
CA PRO A 202 0.46 -26.33 51.57
C PRO A 202 -0.72 -26.01 52.49
N GLU A 203 -1.84 -26.69 52.29
CA GLU A 203 -3.02 -26.57 53.16
C GLU A 203 -2.69 -27.07 54.58
N GLY A 204 -3.14 -26.35 55.61
CA GLY A 204 -3.00 -26.76 57.03
C GLY A 204 -1.74 -26.27 57.76
N PHE A 205 -0.77 -25.66 57.06
CA PHE A 205 0.32 -24.89 57.68
C PHE A 205 -0.08 -23.41 57.75
N THR A 206 0.53 -22.59 58.62
CA THR A 206 0.30 -21.13 58.56
C THR A 206 1.00 -20.58 57.31
N SER A 207 0.24 -20.52 56.22
CA SER A 207 0.62 -20.88 54.84
C SER A 207 1.02 -19.69 53.94
N TRP A 208 1.63 -18.63 54.46
CA TRP A 208 2.12 -17.52 53.60
C TRP A 208 3.54 -17.12 53.91
N VAL A 209 4.06 -17.68 54.99
CA VAL A 209 5.28 -17.25 55.62
C VAL A 209 6.43 -17.95 54.91
N TYR A 210 6.29 -19.21 54.47
CA TYR A 210 7.37 -19.91 53.75
C TYR A 210 7.48 -19.60 52.26
N SER A 211 6.40 -19.18 51.59
CA SER A 211 6.46 -18.91 50.15
C SER A 211 7.02 -17.52 49.87
N GLY A 212 7.82 -17.41 48.80
CA GLY A 212 8.34 -16.13 48.36
C GLY A 212 7.22 -15.19 47.92
N GLY A 213 7.32 -13.93 48.30
CA GLY A 213 6.40 -12.88 47.89
C GLY A 213 6.57 -12.53 46.40
N GLY A 214 5.47 -12.20 45.74
CA GLY A 214 5.49 -11.64 44.40
C GLY A 214 6.05 -10.22 44.39
N ALA A 215 6.85 -9.88 43.38
CA ALA A 215 7.38 -8.53 43.25
C ALA A 215 6.32 -7.54 42.78
N THR A 216 6.48 -6.26 43.12
CA THR A 216 5.61 -5.18 42.65
C THR A 216 6.35 -4.31 41.63
N ARG A 217 5.66 -3.29 41.09
CA ARG A 217 6.30 -2.32 40.18
C ARG A 217 7.32 -1.39 40.85
N SER A 218 7.47 -1.44 42.17
CA SER A 218 8.35 -0.53 42.91
C SER A 218 9.17 -1.19 44.02
N ARG A 219 8.97 -2.48 44.27
CA ARG A 219 9.63 -3.24 45.33
C ARG A 219 9.83 -4.69 44.91
N ALA A 220 10.95 -5.25 45.32
CA ALA A 220 11.20 -6.68 45.24
C ALA A 220 10.19 -7.49 46.06
N GLY A 221 10.03 -8.75 45.69
CA GLY A 221 9.31 -9.72 46.52
C GLY A 221 10.11 -10.06 47.77
N ASP A 222 9.43 -10.11 48.91
CA ASP A 222 10.02 -10.54 50.17
C ASP A 222 10.35 -12.04 50.11
N GLY A 223 11.48 -12.42 50.71
CA GLY A 223 11.82 -13.83 50.85
C GLY A 223 10.83 -14.54 51.78
N GLY A 224 10.58 -15.82 51.50
CA GLY A 224 9.86 -16.68 52.42
C GLY A 224 10.59 -16.72 53.76
N SER A 225 9.86 -16.47 54.83
CA SER A 225 10.27 -16.70 56.21
C SER A 225 10.39 -18.21 56.52
N GLY A 226 10.83 -18.53 57.73
CA GLY A 226 11.09 -19.88 58.18
C GLY A 226 12.32 -19.88 59.08
N VAL A 227 12.82 -21.05 59.43
CA VAL A 227 14.10 -21.14 60.15
C VAL A 227 15.24 -20.86 59.20
N TYR A 228 15.11 -21.34 57.96
CA TYR A 228 15.95 -20.92 56.86
C TYR A 228 15.11 -20.03 55.94
N PRO A 229 15.23 -18.70 56.07
CA PRO A 229 14.52 -17.79 55.20
C PRO A 229 15.09 -17.83 53.78
N GLY A 230 14.21 -17.72 52.79
CA GLY A 230 14.58 -17.42 51.41
C GLY A 230 15.09 -16.00 51.28
N ALA A 231 15.86 -15.74 50.22
CA ALA A 231 16.31 -14.39 49.95
C ALA A 231 15.18 -13.54 49.36
N ALA A 232 15.16 -12.25 49.67
CA ALA A 232 14.34 -11.28 48.94
C ALA A 232 14.91 -11.06 47.53
N GLY A 233 14.07 -10.62 46.61
CA GLY A 233 14.52 -10.16 45.31
C GLY A 233 15.36 -8.87 45.38
N SER A 234 15.97 -8.49 44.27
CA SER A 234 16.76 -7.26 44.15
C SER A 234 15.87 -6.02 44.18
N ASN A 235 16.18 -5.08 45.07
CA ASN A 235 15.61 -3.73 45.10
C ASN A 235 16.14 -2.81 43.99
N SER A 236 17.13 -3.26 43.21
CA SER A 236 17.55 -2.56 41.99
C SER A 236 16.68 -3.05 40.83
N PRO A 237 15.87 -2.17 40.21
CA PRO A 237 15.05 -2.57 39.08
C PRO A 237 15.88 -2.89 37.85
N ALA A 238 15.28 -3.61 36.90
CA ALA A 238 15.82 -3.74 35.56
C ALA A 238 16.05 -2.37 34.93
N SER A 239 17.26 -2.13 34.44
CA SER A 239 17.72 -0.81 33.97
C SER A 239 18.45 -0.85 32.64
N SER A 240 18.85 -2.04 32.18
CA SER A 240 19.52 -2.23 30.89
C SER A 240 19.31 -3.66 30.39
N SER A 241 19.79 -3.94 29.17
CA SER A 241 19.75 -5.28 28.58
C SER A 241 20.63 -6.31 29.30
N THR A 242 21.40 -5.91 30.30
CA THR A 242 22.27 -6.79 31.10
C THR A 242 22.05 -6.66 32.61
N THR A 243 21.11 -5.81 33.04
CA THR A 243 20.83 -5.55 34.46
C THR A 243 19.33 -5.70 34.69
N PHE A 244 18.96 -6.79 35.38
CA PHE A 244 17.57 -7.20 35.59
C PHE A 244 17.20 -7.09 37.07
N GLY A 245 15.91 -7.05 37.36
CA GLY A 245 15.41 -7.29 38.71
C GLY A 245 15.61 -8.77 39.05
N GLN A 246 16.70 -9.07 39.76
CA GLN A 246 17.05 -10.45 40.14
C GLN A 246 16.07 -10.99 41.17
N GLY A 247 15.60 -12.22 40.98
CA GLY A 247 14.85 -12.96 41.98
C GLY A 247 15.69 -13.30 43.21
N GLY A 248 15.03 -13.67 44.30
CA GLY A 248 15.66 -14.19 45.51
C GLY A 248 15.94 -15.68 45.41
N ALA A 249 17.11 -16.12 45.87
CA ALA A 249 17.43 -17.54 45.98
C ALA A 249 16.53 -18.25 47.01
N GLY A 250 16.17 -19.49 46.72
CA GLY A 250 15.48 -20.35 47.68
C GLY A 250 16.38 -20.70 48.88
N ALA A 251 15.77 -20.97 50.03
CA ALA A 251 16.47 -21.38 51.24
C ALA A 251 17.22 -22.72 51.06
N ALA A 252 18.47 -22.74 51.52
CA ALA A 252 19.30 -23.94 51.57
C ALA A 252 18.88 -24.85 52.74
N ASN A 253 18.99 -26.17 52.55
CA ASN A 253 18.81 -27.15 53.61
C ASN A 253 20.17 -27.81 53.93
N LEU A 254 20.74 -27.48 55.10
CA LEU A 254 22.11 -27.85 55.52
C LEU A 254 22.17 -28.73 56.79
N ASN A 255 21.04 -29.30 57.23
CA ASN A 255 20.96 -30.02 58.52
C ASN A 255 21.10 -31.55 58.37
N GLY A 256 21.26 -32.07 57.15
CA GLY A 256 21.37 -33.49 56.85
C GLY A 256 20.12 -34.33 57.12
N GLN A 257 18.96 -33.71 57.39
CA GLN A 257 17.66 -34.36 57.57
C GLN A 257 16.78 -34.03 56.36
N ASP A 258 16.27 -35.09 55.77
CA ASP A 258 15.92 -35.22 54.37
C ASP A 258 14.48 -34.81 54.06
N TYR A 259 14.25 -33.57 53.60
CA TYR A 259 13.03 -33.13 52.87
C TYR A 259 13.35 -31.86 52.03
N GLY A 260 12.71 -31.70 50.86
CA GLY A 260 13.14 -30.94 49.66
C GLY A 260 13.56 -29.46 49.81
N THR A 261 14.15 -28.87 48.75
CA THR A 261 14.64 -27.48 48.77
C THR A 261 13.60 -26.48 48.26
N ALA A 262 13.69 -25.24 48.76
CA ALA A 262 12.77 -24.17 48.39
C ALA A 262 13.02 -23.63 46.98
N GLY A 263 11.95 -23.15 46.34
CA GLY A 263 11.98 -22.63 44.97
C GLY A 263 12.62 -21.24 44.86
N GLY A 264 13.28 -20.97 43.73
CA GLY A 264 13.87 -19.66 43.43
C GLY A 264 12.83 -18.63 42.96
N GLY A 265 13.03 -17.35 43.27
CA GLY A 265 12.18 -16.26 42.81
C GLY A 265 12.36 -15.95 41.32
N GLY A 266 11.28 -15.52 40.66
CA GLY A 266 11.29 -15.13 39.26
C GLY A 266 11.92 -13.75 39.02
N GLY A 267 12.55 -13.56 37.86
CA GLY A 267 13.11 -12.26 37.44
C GLY A 267 12.05 -11.30 36.91
N GLY A 268 12.36 -10.01 36.77
CA GLY A 268 11.40 -9.04 36.23
C GLY A 268 11.92 -7.61 36.28
N LEU A 269 11.00 -6.63 36.25
CA LEU A 269 11.37 -5.25 36.61
C LEU A 269 11.95 -5.25 38.03
N TYR A 270 11.26 -5.87 38.97
CA TYR A 270 11.81 -6.31 40.25
C TYR A 270 11.64 -7.82 40.35
N GLY A 271 12.58 -8.51 40.99
CA GLY A 271 12.52 -9.95 41.15
C GLY A 271 11.65 -10.36 42.34
N GLY A 272 10.99 -11.52 42.21
CA GLY A 272 10.22 -12.14 43.29
C GLY A 272 11.13 -12.72 44.37
N GLY A 273 10.56 -12.98 45.55
CA GLY A 273 11.30 -13.60 46.66
C GLY A 273 11.51 -15.10 46.44
N GLY A 274 12.59 -15.64 47.00
CA GLY A 274 12.80 -17.09 47.09
C GLY A 274 11.98 -17.68 48.24
N GLY A 275 11.61 -18.96 48.14
CA GLY A 275 10.93 -19.66 49.23
C GLY A 275 11.86 -19.91 50.43
N GLY A 276 11.28 -19.92 51.63
CA GLY A 276 11.91 -20.35 52.88
C GLY A 276 11.62 -21.82 53.21
N SER A 277 12.20 -22.30 54.31
CA SER A 277 11.98 -23.65 54.82
C SER A 277 12.03 -23.72 56.36
N ASP A 278 11.51 -24.82 56.91
CA ASP A 278 11.49 -25.13 58.35
C ASP A 278 12.75 -25.88 58.84
N GLU A 279 12.84 -26.11 60.16
CA GLU A 279 14.02 -26.74 60.81
C GLU A 279 14.27 -28.17 60.37
N PHE A 280 13.25 -28.87 59.87
CA PHE A 280 13.29 -30.28 59.54
C PHE A 280 13.22 -30.54 58.02
N GLY A 281 13.09 -29.48 57.20
CA GLY A 281 12.97 -29.56 55.74
C GLY A 281 11.60 -30.03 55.24
N GLY A 282 10.70 -30.45 56.12
CA GLY A 282 9.42 -31.08 55.78
C GLY A 282 8.46 -30.14 55.06
N ALA A 283 8.63 -28.83 55.24
CA ALA A 283 7.86 -27.79 54.55
C ALA A 283 8.79 -26.77 53.87
N ALA A 284 8.89 -26.85 52.54
CA ALA A 284 9.60 -25.89 51.72
C ALA A 284 8.62 -25.03 50.90
N GLY A 285 8.89 -23.73 50.87
CA GLY A 285 8.10 -22.78 50.09
C GLY A 285 8.52 -22.69 48.63
N SER A 286 7.58 -22.33 47.77
CA SER A 286 7.86 -21.98 46.38
C SER A 286 8.33 -20.53 46.24
N GLY A 287 8.93 -20.19 45.10
CA GLY A 287 9.34 -18.82 44.81
C GLY A 287 8.16 -17.94 44.37
N GLY A 288 8.28 -16.64 44.60
CA GLY A 288 7.36 -15.64 44.06
C GLY A 288 7.70 -15.21 42.64
N GLY A 289 6.70 -14.76 41.89
CA GLY A 289 6.87 -14.24 40.53
C GLY A 289 7.49 -12.83 40.51
N GLY A 290 8.28 -12.54 39.49
CA GLY A 290 8.80 -11.19 39.25
C GLY A 290 7.73 -10.23 38.72
N SER A 291 8.02 -8.93 38.70
CA SER A 291 7.06 -7.92 38.25
C SER A 291 7.23 -7.55 36.77
N GLY A 292 6.11 -7.19 36.14
CA GLY A 292 6.05 -6.60 34.82
C GLY A 292 6.01 -5.07 34.83
N PHE A 293 6.21 -4.49 33.66
CA PHE A 293 6.22 -3.05 33.41
C PHE A 293 5.70 -2.74 32.02
N VAL A 294 4.98 -1.62 31.91
CA VAL A 294 4.54 -1.08 30.62
C VAL A 294 4.76 0.42 30.63
N ALA A 295 5.53 0.93 29.67
CA ALA A 295 5.76 2.36 29.51
C ALA A 295 4.44 3.11 29.27
N SER A 296 4.36 4.34 29.78
CA SER A 296 3.18 5.20 29.67
C SER A 296 2.84 5.60 28.22
N THR A 297 3.80 5.48 27.30
CA THR A 297 3.62 5.72 25.86
C THR A 297 2.97 4.54 25.12
N ALA A 298 2.92 3.36 25.74
CA ALA A 298 2.28 2.19 25.17
C ALA A 298 0.75 2.33 25.22
N THR A 299 0.09 1.81 24.18
CA THR A 299 -1.37 1.83 24.05
C THR A 299 -1.90 0.41 23.78
N LYS A 300 -3.23 0.21 23.87
CA LYS A 300 -3.88 -1.10 23.65
C LYS A 300 -3.23 -2.25 24.44
N VAL A 301 -2.90 -1.97 25.70
CA VAL A 301 -2.23 -2.92 26.60
C VAL A 301 -3.23 -3.97 27.05
N VAL A 302 -2.89 -5.24 26.82
CA VAL A 302 -3.69 -6.41 27.18
C VAL A 302 -2.78 -7.41 27.88
N ALA A 303 -3.11 -7.79 29.11
CA ALA A 303 -2.48 -8.95 29.74
C ALA A 303 -3.01 -10.22 29.06
N LEU A 304 -2.12 -11.15 28.75
CA LEU A 304 -2.43 -12.45 28.19
C LEU A 304 -2.29 -13.52 29.27
N ASP A 305 -2.73 -14.73 28.96
CA ASP A 305 -2.48 -15.90 29.80
C ASP A 305 -0.96 -16.11 29.96
N GLY A 306 -0.56 -16.58 31.13
CA GLY A 306 0.85 -16.81 31.44
C GLY A 306 1.50 -17.83 30.49
N ASN A 307 2.82 -17.70 30.33
CA ASN A 307 3.64 -18.54 29.46
C ASN A 307 4.28 -19.70 30.22
N SER A 308 4.32 -20.88 29.60
CA SER A 308 5.06 -22.05 30.08
C SER A 308 6.29 -22.29 29.20
N GLY A 309 7.41 -22.64 29.81
CA GLY A 309 8.70 -22.78 29.13
C GLY A 309 9.39 -21.43 28.90
N ASN A 310 10.25 -21.38 27.88
CA ASN A 310 11.00 -20.17 27.56
C ASN A 310 10.08 -19.05 27.08
N GLY A 311 10.49 -17.81 27.33
CA GLY A 311 9.82 -16.62 26.83
C GLY A 311 9.94 -16.47 25.31
N SER A 312 9.24 -15.45 24.79
CA SER A 312 9.34 -15.02 23.40
C SER A 312 8.92 -13.55 23.30
N ILE A 313 9.53 -12.82 22.37
CA ILE A 313 9.10 -11.48 21.99
C ILE A 313 8.75 -11.49 20.52
N VAL A 314 7.51 -11.13 20.19
CA VAL A 314 7.02 -11.06 18.81
C VAL A 314 6.58 -9.62 18.53
N LEU A 315 7.22 -8.97 17.58
CA LEU A 315 6.82 -7.65 17.09
C LEU A 315 6.08 -7.81 15.76
N THR A 316 4.91 -7.19 15.62
CA THR A 316 4.19 -7.11 14.36
C THR A 316 4.00 -5.66 13.93
N TYR A 317 4.13 -5.38 12.64
CA TYR A 317 3.91 -4.06 12.07
C TYR A 317 3.40 -4.16 10.64
N ASN A 318 2.71 -3.13 10.18
CA ASN A 318 2.26 -3.08 8.79
C ASN A 318 3.44 -2.76 7.88
N GLU A 319 3.55 -3.49 6.78
CA GLU A 319 4.57 -3.24 5.77
C GLU A 319 4.40 -1.81 5.21
N PRO A 320 5.46 -0.98 5.24
CA PRO A 320 5.41 0.38 4.70
C PRO A 320 5.02 0.36 3.23
N LYS A 321 4.03 1.18 2.86
CA LYS A 321 3.62 1.33 1.47
C LYS A 321 4.64 2.16 0.69
N ALA A 322 4.97 1.73 -0.52
CA ALA A 322 5.76 2.49 -1.46
C ALA A 322 4.99 3.74 -1.92
N SER A 323 5.66 4.89 -1.91
CA SER A 323 5.06 6.13 -2.41
C SER A 323 4.82 6.06 -3.91
N THR A 324 3.77 6.75 -4.37
CA THR A 324 3.39 6.80 -5.78
C THR A 324 3.32 8.22 -6.31
N THR A 325 3.48 8.35 -7.63
CA THR A 325 3.16 9.56 -8.37
C THR A 325 2.17 9.23 -9.48
N THR A 326 1.31 10.19 -9.84
CA THR A 326 0.40 10.07 -10.98
C THR A 326 0.69 11.20 -11.94
N ASP A 327 0.75 10.89 -13.22
CA ASP A 327 0.69 11.85 -14.32
C ASP A 327 -0.63 11.67 -15.07
N LEU A 328 -1.17 12.75 -15.62
CA LEU A 328 -2.43 12.73 -16.38
C LEU A 328 -2.26 13.44 -17.72
N LYS A 329 -2.62 12.76 -18.80
CA LYS A 329 -2.67 13.29 -20.16
C LYS A 329 -4.04 13.08 -20.78
N THR A 330 -4.35 13.91 -21.78
CA THR A 330 -5.55 13.78 -22.59
C THR A 330 -5.20 13.62 -24.06
N SER A 331 -6.12 13.09 -24.86
CA SER A 331 -6.00 13.06 -26.32
C SER A 331 -5.84 14.47 -26.89
N ASP A 332 -5.09 14.57 -27.98
CA ASP A 332 -4.89 15.84 -28.68
C ASP A 332 -6.18 16.35 -29.32
N ASN A 333 -6.35 17.68 -29.33
CA ASN A 333 -7.44 18.40 -29.99
C ASN A 333 -8.86 17.84 -29.71
N PRO A 334 -9.27 17.73 -28.43
CA PRO A 334 -10.58 17.18 -28.08
C PRO A 334 -11.73 18.06 -28.60
N ASN A 335 -12.81 17.40 -28.99
CA ASN A 335 -14.03 18.02 -29.49
C ASN A 335 -15.27 17.30 -28.94
N ASN A 336 -16.43 17.94 -29.01
CA ASN A 336 -17.68 17.37 -28.52
C ASN A 336 -18.33 16.33 -29.46
N ALA A 337 -17.72 16.02 -30.61
CA ALA A 337 -18.21 15.01 -31.56
C ALA A 337 -17.60 13.62 -31.32
N THR A 338 -16.48 13.53 -30.59
CA THR A 338 -15.76 12.28 -30.32
C THR A 338 -15.40 12.16 -28.85
N ALA A 339 -15.18 10.93 -28.37
CA ALA A 339 -14.77 10.71 -26.99
C ALA A 339 -13.33 11.25 -26.77
N THR A 340 -13.12 11.99 -25.68
CA THR A 340 -11.80 12.39 -25.21
C THR A 340 -11.18 11.23 -24.44
N THR A 341 -9.95 10.84 -24.79
CA THR A 341 -9.21 9.81 -24.07
C THR A 341 -8.41 10.43 -22.95
N LEU A 342 -8.61 9.98 -21.72
CA LEU A 342 -7.88 10.36 -20.52
C LEU A 342 -6.92 9.22 -20.16
N THR A 343 -5.64 9.51 -20.00
CA THR A 343 -4.60 8.53 -19.68
C THR A 343 -3.88 8.95 -18.42
N ALA A 344 -4.04 8.17 -17.35
CA ALA A 344 -3.29 8.33 -16.12
C ALA A 344 -2.15 7.31 -16.07
N THR A 345 -0.95 7.78 -15.70
CA THR A 345 0.23 6.94 -15.51
C THR A 345 0.66 7.01 -14.04
N VAL A 346 0.66 5.89 -13.35
CA VAL A 346 1.05 5.74 -11.95
C VAL A 346 2.42 5.07 -11.88
N THR A 347 3.34 5.69 -11.12
CA THR A 347 4.67 5.16 -10.85
C THR A 347 4.77 4.75 -9.36
N PRO A 348 5.33 3.58 -9.03
CA PRO A 348 5.89 2.56 -9.94
C PRO A 348 4.81 1.76 -10.68
N ALA A 349 5.17 1.17 -11.82
CA ALA A 349 4.25 0.39 -12.66
C ALA A 349 3.75 -0.92 -12.02
N THR A 350 4.32 -1.30 -10.87
CA THR A 350 3.86 -2.41 -10.00
C THR A 350 2.61 -2.06 -9.21
N ALA A 351 2.22 -0.78 -9.14
CA ALA A 351 0.97 -0.37 -8.52
C ALA A 351 -0.23 -1.03 -9.20
N THR A 352 -1.17 -1.52 -8.40
CA THR A 352 -2.38 -2.22 -8.83
C THR A 352 -3.63 -1.46 -8.41
N GLY A 353 -4.80 -1.83 -8.94
CA GLY A 353 -6.08 -1.22 -8.61
C GLY A 353 -6.59 -0.28 -9.71
N ASN A 354 -7.26 0.80 -9.33
CA ASN A 354 -8.01 1.66 -10.24
C ASN A 354 -7.63 3.14 -10.07
N VAL A 355 -7.76 3.89 -11.16
CA VAL A 355 -7.70 5.35 -11.17
C VAL A 355 -9.10 5.89 -11.44
N SER A 356 -9.60 6.76 -10.56
CA SER A 356 -10.86 7.49 -10.75
C SER A 356 -10.60 8.83 -11.42
N PHE A 357 -11.48 9.22 -12.34
CA PHE A 357 -11.40 10.46 -13.11
C PHE A 357 -12.60 11.34 -12.78
N LEU A 358 -12.35 12.60 -12.43
CA LEU A 358 -13.37 13.61 -12.18
C LEU A 358 -13.18 14.82 -13.07
N ASP A 359 -14.26 15.47 -13.45
CA ASP A 359 -14.28 16.83 -14.00
C ASP A 359 -14.85 17.79 -12.95
N GLY A 360 -13.97 18.55 -12.30
CA GLY A 360 -14.30 19.26 -11.07
C GLY A 360 -14.78 18.27 -10.00
N THR A 361 -16.07 18.28 -9.69
CA THR A 361 -16.73 17.35 -8.75
C THR A 361 -17.53 16.25 -9.43
N THR A 362 -17.65 16.28 -10.76
CA THR A 362 -18.45 15.31 -11.53
C THR A 362 -17.64 14.06 -11.81
N ASP A 363 -18.14 12.89 -11.41
CA ASP A 363 -17.49 11.61 -11.71
C ASP A 363 -17.60 11.27 -13.20
N LEU A 364 -16.46 11.07 -13.85
CA LEU A 364 -16.38 10.61 -15.24
C LEU A 364 -16.32 9.09 -15.34
N GLY A 365 -15.88 8.42 -14.27
CA GLY A 365 -15.69 6.98 -14.17
C GLY A 365 -14.29 6.61 -13.67
N ALA A 366 -13.99 5.30 -13.70
CA ALA A 366 -12.70 4.76 -13.30
C ALA A 366 -12.14 3.80 -14.36
N ALA A 367 -10.82 3.65 -14.40
CA ALA A 367 -10.12 2.69 -15.23
C ALA A 367 -9.11 1.87 -14.40
N THR A 368 -8.94 0.60 -14.75
CA THR A 368 -8.01 -0.31 -14.06
C THR A 368 -6.58 -0.06 -14.52
N LEU A 369 -5.63 -0.10 -13.58
CA LEU A 369 -4.20 -0.03 -13.88
C LEU A 369 -3.73 -1.32 -14.57
N THR A 370 -3.10 -1.15 -15.73
CA THR A 370 -2.37 -2.20 -16.42
C THR A 370 -0.95 -1.69 -16.67
N ASN A 371 0.04 -2.29 -16.02
CA ASN A 371 1.45 -1.85 -16.08
C ASN A 371 1.63 -0.34 -15.80
N GLY A 372 1.02 0.14 -14.71
CA GLY A 372 1.07 1.54 -14.32
C GLY A 372 0.21 2.49 -15.16
N THR A 373 -0.57 2.02 -16.13
CA THR A 373 -1.40 2.91 -16.97
C THR A 373 -2.88 2.59 -16.84
N ALA A 374 -3.71 3.62 -16.68
CA ALA A 374 -5.16 3.54 -16.68
C ALA A 374 -5.73 4.52 -17.73
N THR A 375 -6.59 4.03 -18.62
CA THR A 375 -7.13 4.82 -19.73
C THR A 375 -8.66 4.80 -19.71
N LEU A 376 -9.28 5.97 -19.80
CA LEU A 376 -10.73 6.16 -19.85
C LEU A 376 -11.11 7.02 -21.06
N ALA A 377 -12.03 6.55 -21.90
CA ALA A 377 -12.61 7.35 -22.97
C ALA A 377 -13.96 7.93 -22.53
N LYS A 378 -14.14 9.25 -22.62
CA LYS A 378 -15.37 9.95 -22.21
C LYS A 378 -15.71 11.10 -23.16
N SER A 379 -16.97 11.19 -23.58
CA SER A 379 -17.46 12.36 -24.31
C SER A 379 -17.66 13.52 -23.34
N LEU A 380 -17.03 14.65 -23.65
CA LEU A 380 -17.12 15.89 -22.87
C LEU A 380 -17.88 16.94 -23.67
N SER A 381 -18.62 17.81 -22.99
CA SER A 381 -19.27 18.96 -23.63
C SER A 381 -18.23 19.94 -24.16
N ALA A 382 -18.61 20.84 -25.07
CA ALA A 382 -17.71 21.92 -25.46
C ALA A 382 -17.48 22.87 -24.27
N GLY A 383 -16.24 23.33 -24.09
CA GLY A 383 -15.86 24.18 -22.96
C GLY A 383 -14.50 23.84 -22.39
N THR A 384 -14.19 24.43 -21.23
CA THR A 384 -12.96 24.12 -20.47
C THR A 384 -13.29 23.26 -19.27
N HIS A 385 -12.59 22.14 -19.16
CA HIS A 385 -12.77 21.12 -18.12
C HIS A 385 -11.50 21.03 -17.27
N THR A 386 -11.66 20.76 -15.96
CA THR A 386 -10.54 20.53 -15.05
C THR A 386 -10.59 19.08 -14.60
N ILE A 387 -9.80 18.25 -15.26
CA ILE A 387 -9.82 16.81 -15.07
C ILE A 387 -8.83 16.42 -13.99
N THR A 388 -9.30 15.70 -12.98
CA THR A 388 -8.46 15.12 -11.91
C THR A 388 -8.49 13.61 -12.02
N ALA A 389 -7.31 12.99 -12.05
CA ALA A 389 -7.13 11.55 -11.97
C ALA A 389 -6.55 11.20 -10.59
N THR A 390 -7.22 10.31 -9.85
CA THR A 390 -6.83 9.91 -8.50
C THR A 390 -6.63 8.40 -8.44
N TYR A 391 -5.42 8.00 -8.07
CA TYR A 391 -5.09 6.65 -7.67
C TYR A 391 -5.25 6.52 -6.15
N SER A 392 -6.10 5.60 -5.68
CA SER A 392 -6.41 5.44 -4.25
C SER A 392 -5.33 4.71 -3.44
N GLY A 393 -4.29 4.20 -4.09
CA GLY A 393 -3.35 3.27 -3.47
C GLY A 393 -3.86 1.83 -3.47
N ASP A 394 -2.98 0.91 -3.10
CA ASP A 394 -3.29 -0.52 -2.90
C ASP A 394 -2.69 -1.03 -1.57
N ALA A 395 -2.55 -2.35 -1.41
CA ALA A 395 -1.97 -2.95 -0.21
C ALA A 395 -0.52 -2.52 0.03
N SER A 396 0.24 -2.26 -1.04
CA SER A 396 1.68 -2.00 -1.03
C SER A 396 2.06 -0.58 -1.49
N HIS A 397 1.12 0.21 -1.99
CA HIS A 397 1.38 1.54 -2.56
C HIS A 397 0.44 2.62 -2.00
N THR A 398 0.95 3.83 -1.79
CA THR A 398 0.14 4.97 -1.32
C THR A 398 -0.73 5.56 -2.44
N SER A 399 -1.69 6.40 -2.08
CA SER A 399 -2.47 7.18 -3.04
C SER A 399 -1.66 8.32 -3.66
N SER A 400 -2.06 8.74 -4.85
CA SER A 400 -1.53 9.90 -5.57
C SER A 400 -2.56 10.44 -6.56
N SER A 401 -2.40 11.69 -7.01
CA SER A 401 -3.33 12.32 -7.95
C SER A 401 -2.64 13.32 -8.87
N ALA A 402 -3.24 13.56 -10.04
CA ALA A 402 -2.85 14.61 -10.97
C ALA A 402 -4.07 15.33 -11.52
N THR A 403 -3.90 16.60 -11.86
CA THR A 403 -4.94 17.44 -12.46
C THR A 403 -4.41 18.06 -13.75
N THR A 404 -5.27 18.16 -14.75
CA THR A 404 -4.97 18.84 -16.02
C THR A 404 -6.20 19.61 -16.52
N THR A 405 -5.96 20.62 -17.34
CA THR A 405 -7.02 21.41 -17.98
C THR A 405 -7.20 20.94 -19.42
N VAL A 406 -8.44 20.74 -19.83
CA VAL A 406 -8.81 20.26 -21.15
C VAL A 406 -9.79 21.24 -21.79
N THR A 407 -9.44 21.78 -22.95
CA THR A 407 -10.34 22.64 -23.73
C THR A 407 -10.95 21.84 -24.87
N VAL A 408 -12.25 21.59 -24.79
CA VAL A 408 -13.02 20.82 -25.77
C VAL A 408 -13.65 21.78 -26.77
N THR A 409 -13.29 21.64 -28.04
CA THR A 409 -13.79 22.50 -29.11
C THR A 409 -15.23 22.13 -29.48
N ALA A 410 -16.07 23.14 -29.69
CA ALA A 410 -17.42 22.95 -30.23
C ALA A 410 -17.36 22.66 -31.73
N TYR A 411 -17.76 21.46 -32.12
CA TYR A 411 -18.00 21.09 -33.50
C TYR A 411 -19.46 21.36 -33.82
N THR A 412 -19.70 22.10 -34.89
CA THR A 412 -21.02 22.56 -35.33
C THR A 412 -21.22 22.20 -36.81
N ALA A 413 -22.42 21.72 -37.15
CA ALA A 413 -22.79 21.48 -38.53
C ALA A 413 -22.79 22.78 -39.33
N PRO A 414 -22.59 22.72 -40.66
CA PRO A 414 -22.62 23.91 -41.49
C PRO A 414 -23.99 24.59 -41.41
N THR A 415 -24.03 25.92 -41.40
CA THR A 415 -25.28 26.69 -41.53
C THR A 415 -25.04 27.93 -42.37
N PHE A 416 -26.00 28.26 -43.24
CA PHE A 416 -26.01 29.53 -43.96
C PHE A 416 -26.86 30.56 -43.19
N ASP A 417 -26.48 31.84 -43.28
CA ASP A 417 -27.26 32.94 -42.69
C ASP A 417 -28.50 33.30 -43.52
N VAL A 418 -28.44 33.00 -44.81
CA VAL A 418 -29.59 33.05 -45.73
C VAL A 418 -30.26 31.68 -45.76
N THR A 419 -31.57 31.67 -46.01
CA THR A 419 -32.35 30.44 -46.18
C THR A 419 -33.05 30.43 -47.53
N SER A 420 -33.01 29.30 -48.19
CA SER A 420 -33.71 29.07 -49.46
C SER A 420 -34.03 27.60 -49.66
N THR A 421 -34.90 27.32 -50.60
CA THR A 421 -35.24 25.96 -51.00
C THR A 421 -35.18 25.84 -52.51
N SER A 422 -35.20 24.60 -52.99
CA SER A 422 -35.32 24.33 -54.43
C SER A 422 -36.55 25.02 -55.04
N ASP A 423 -37.67 25.12 -54.32
CA ASP A 423 -38.89 25.80 -54.80
C ASP A 423 -38.88 27.32 -54.61
N ALA A 424 -38.09 27.82 -53.66
CA ALA A 424 -37.95 29.24 -53.36
C ALA A 424 -36.47 29.66 -53.33
N PRO A 425 -35.79 29.70 -54.49
CA PRO A 425 -34.37 30.03 -54.56
C PRO A 425 -34.13 31.54 -54.42
N ILE A 426 -32.95 31.90 -53.90
CA ILE A 426 -32.46 33.28 -53.84
C ILE A 426 -32.33 33.81 -55.26
N THR A 427 -33.15 34.78 -55.65
CA THR A 427 -33.15 35.29 -57.02
C THR A 427 -32.12 36.40 -57.18
N LYS A 428 -31.22 36.26 -58.17
CA LYS A 428 -30.24 37.27 -58.56
C LYS A 428 -30.36 37.55 -60.05
N ARG A 429 -30.26 38.81 -60.45
CA ARG A 429 -30.39 39.23 -61.85
C ARG A 429 -29.23 40.13 -62.25
N VAL A 430 -28.63 39.84 -63.40
CA VAL A 430 -27.52 40.60 -63.99
C VAL A 430 -27.72 40.73 -65.50
N THR A 431 -26.89 41.52 -66.17
CA THR A 431 -26.91 41.70 -67.63
C THR A 431 -25.70 41.01 -68.25
N ALA A 432 -25.88 40.33 -69.38
CA ALA A 432 -24.81 39.65 -70.09
C ALA A 432 -23.64 40.59 -70.41
N GLY A 433 -22.41 40.13 -70.19
CA GLY A 433 -21.17 40.88 -70.38
C GLY A 433 -20.79 41.81 -69.23
N GLN A 434 -21.68 42.05 -68.24
CA GLN A 434 -21.35 42.85 -67.06
C GLN A 434 -20.75 41.98 -65.95
N SER A 435 -19.71 42.51 -65.30
CA SER A 435 -19.16 41.89 -64.09
C SER A 435 -20.12 42.03 -62.91
N PHE A 436 -20.26 40.97 -62.13
CA PHE A 436 -21.04 40.94 -60.89
C PHE A 436 -20.34 40.15 -59.79
N SER A 437 -20.74 40.42 -58.55
CA SER A 437 -20.32 39.69 -57.36
C SER A 437 -21.45 39.65 -56.35
N PHE A 438 -21.85 38.45 -55.93
CA PHE A 438 -22.84 38.23 -54.89
C PHE A 438 -22.18 37.53 -53.72
N ASP A 439 -22.16 38.21 -52.58
CA ASP A 439 -21.75 37.67 -51.29
C ASP A 439 -22.96 37.11 -50.52
N GLY A 440 -22.73 36.71 -49.26
CA GLY A 440 -23.78 36.22 -48.36
C GLY A 440 -24.13 34.74 -48.50
N LEU A 441 -23.33 33.96 -49.25
CA LEU A 441 -23.47 32.50 -49.39
C LEU A 441 -22.35 31.76 -48.65
N THR A 442 -21.80 32.37 -47.60
CA THR A 442 -20.81 31.73 -46.73
C THR A 442 -21.54 30.96 -45.64
N ALA A 443 -21.31 29.65 -45.57
CA ALA A 443 -21.71 28.83 -44.45
C ALA A 443 -20.72 28.97 -43.28
N THR A 444 -21.24 29.12 -42.07
CA THR A 444 -20.48 28.94 -40.82
C THR A 444 -20.43 27.46 -40.45
N GLY A 445 -19.57 27.08 -39.51
CA GLY A 445 -19.44 25.70 -39.04
C GLY A 445 -18.03 25.39 -38.56
N THR A 446 -17.90 24.42 -37.64
CA THR A 446 -16.60 23.93 -37.16
C THR A 446 -16.59 22.39 -37.23
N PRO A 447 -15.64 21.75 -37.92
CA PRO A 447 -14.56 22.35 -38.72
C PRO A 447 -15.08 23.19 -39.91
N THR A 448 -14.22 24.05 -40.45
CA THR A 448 -14.58 24.94 -41.57
C THR A 448 -15.20 24.15 -42.73
N PRO A 449 -16.41 24.51 -43.19
CA PRO A 449 -17.07 23.79 -44.26
C PRO A 449 -16.35 23.93 -45.61
N THR A 450 -16.40 22.86 -46.40
CA THR A 450 -16.06 22.87 -47.83
C THR A 450 -17.33 22.96 -48.67
N TYR A 451 -17.24 23.54 -49.87
CA TYR A 451 -18.41 23.76 -50.73
C TYR A 451 -18.39 22.87 -51.98
N THR A 452 -19.55 22.35 -52.34
CA THR A 452 -19.83 21.80 -53.67
C THR A 452 -20.94 22.61 -54.32
N VAL A 453 -20.83 22.80 -55.64
CA VAL A 453 -21.82 23.52 -56.44
C VAL A 453 -22.33 22.57 -57.52
N GLU A 454 -23.65 22.50 -57.64
CA GLU A 454 -24.36 21.65 -58.60
C GLU A 454 -25.39 22.52 -59.34
N ASN A 455 -25.66 22.19 -60.60
CA ASN A 455 -26.82 22.72 -61.28
C ASN A 455 -28.02 21.81 -60.94
N ASP A 456 -29.10 22.42 -60.43
CA ASP A 456 -30.35 21.77 -60.04
C ASP A 456 -31.37 21.73 -61.20
N ASP A 457 -30.92 22.04 -62.42
CA ASP A 457 -31.68 21.91 -63.67
C ASP A 457 -31.05 20.81 -64.55
N THR A 458 -31.87 20.06 -65.29
CA THR A 458 -31.54 18.76 -65.91
C THR A 458 -30.50 18.78 -67.05
N ASP A 459 -29.62 19.78 -67.15
CA ASP A 459 -28.61 19.87 -68.22
C ASP A 459 -27.23 20.33 -67.72
N SER A 460 -26.21 19.61 -68.19
CA SER A 460 -24.90 19.37 -67.54
C SER A 460 -23.86 20.50 -67.64
N THR A 461 -24.20 21.71 -67.19
CA THR A 461 -23.17 22.74 -66.87
C THR A 461 -23.40 23.28 -65.46
N ILE A 462 -22.39 23.17 -64.58
CA ILE A 462 -22.47 23.42 -63.13
C ILE A 462 -22.71 24.92 -62.81
N LEU A 463 -22.09 25.81 -63.60
CA LEU A 463 -22.25 27.25 -63.54
C LEU A 463 -22.20 27.82 -64.98
N PRO A 464 -22.80 29.00 -65.24
CA PRO A 464 -22.60 29.70 -66.51
C PRO A 464 -21.12 30.00 -66.78
N ASP A 465 -20.72 30.02 -68.06
CA ASP A 465 -19.34 30.29 -68.45
C ASP A 465 -18.85 31.64 -67.91
N GLY A 466 -17.66 31.67 -67.32
CA GLY A 466 -17.12 32.88 -66.71
C GLY A 466 -17.75 33.25 -65.36
N VAL A 467 -18.56 32.37 -64.75
CA VAL A 467 -19.06 32.49 -63.38
C VAL A 467 -18.39 31.45 -62.49
N THR A 468 -17.97 31.89 -61.30
CA THR A 468 -17.28 31.08 -60.30
C THR A 468 -17.95 31.22 -58.95
N PHE A 469 -17.82 30.19 -58.13
CA PHE A 469 -18.16 30.23 -56.71
C PHE A 469 -16.91 29.97 -55.89
N THR A 470 -16.49 30.96 -55.11
CA THR A 470 -15.30 30.86 -54.26
C THR A 470 -15.62 31.42 -52.88
N ASN A 471 -15.42 30.62 -51.83
CA ASN A 471 -15.55 31.05 -50.43
C ASN A 471 -16.86 31.79 -50.08
N GLY A 472 -17.99 31.34 -50.64
CA GLY A 472 -19.29 31.97 -50.39
C GLY A 472 -19.61 33.17 -51.28
N ILE A 473 -18.78 33.44 -52.31
CA ILE A 473 -19.00 34.50 -53.28
C ILE A 473 -19.28 33.88 -54.65
N LEU A 474 -20.44 34.22 -55.24
CA LEU A 474 -20.80 33.90 -56.61
C LEU A 474 -20.52 35.12 -57.50
N ALA A 475 -19.52 35.04 -58.37
CA ALA A 475 -19.04 36.18 -59.16
C ALA A 475 -18.63 35.79 -60.58
N GLY A 476 -18.69 36.75 -61.51
CA GLY A 476 -18.31 36.50 -62.90
C GLY A 476 -18.77 37.56 -63.88
N SER A 477 -18.62 37.27 -65.18
CA SER A 477 -19.04 38.14 -66.29
C SER A 477 -19.44 37.34 -67.53
N SER A 478 -20.42 36.44 -67.38
CA SER A 478 -20.91 35.63 -68.49
C SER A 478 -21.52 36.52 -69.59
N THR A 479 -21.19 36.23 -70.85
CA THR A 479 -21.81 36.81 -72.04
C THR A 479 -23.03 36.02 -72.52
N ARG A 480 -23.28 34.82 -71.95
CA ARG A 480 -24.43 33.97 -72.28
C ARG A 480 -25.62 34.36 -71.42
N ALA A 481 -26.70 34.82 -72.07
CA ALA A 481 -27.99 35.02 -71.42
C ALA A 481 -28.64 33.67 -71.08
N GLY A 482 -29.37 33.60 -69.97
CA GLY A 482 -29.99 32.36 -69.49
C GLY A 482 -30.44 32.45 -68.04
N THR A 483 -31.00 31.35 -67.54
CA THR A 483 -31.35 31.20 -66.12
C THR A 483 -30.76 29.89 -65.61
N TRP A 484 -30.07 29.94 -64.47
CA TRP A 484 -29.47 28.80 -63.80
C TRP A 484 -30.02 28.67 -62.39
N LYS A 485 -30.33 27.43 -61.99
CA LYS A 485 -30.68 27.10 -60.62
C LYS A 485 -29.50 26.40 -59.98
N ILE A 486 -28.79 27.11 -59.13
CA ILE A 486 -27.51 26.71 -58.56
C ILE A 486 -27.77 26.18 -57.15
N LYS A 487 -27.44 24.93 -56.89
CA LYS A 487 -27.44 24.32 -55.56
C LYS A 487 -26.03 24.38 -54.98
N ILE A 488 -25.91 25.01 -53.81
CA ILE A 488 -24.65 25.17 -53.08
C ILE A 488 -24.77 24.31 -51.82
N THR A 489 -23.90 23.31 -51.68
CA THR A 489 -23.86 22.46 -50.49
C THR A 489 -22.59 22.75 -49.71
N ALA A 490 -22.73 23.13 -48.44
CA ALA A 490 -21.63 23.21 -47.50
C ALA A 490 -21.56 21.92 -46.69
N THR A 491 -20.36 21.36 -46.53
CA THR A 491 -20.13 20.08 -45.83
C THR A 491 -18.95 20.18 -44.88
N ASN A 492 -19.10 19.62 -43.68
CA ASN A 492 -17.98 19.32 -42.78
C ASN A 492 -18.19 17.93 -42.14
N SER A 493 -17.33 17.54 -41.21
CA SER A 493 -17.41 16.23 -40.54
C SER A 493 -18.64 16.04 -39.64
N VAL A 494 -19.39 17.11 -39.36
CA VAL A 494 -20.57 17.10 -38.50
C VAL A 494 -21.86 16.99 -39.31
N GLY A 495 -21.89 17.55 -40.52
CA GLY A 495 -23.07 17.49 -41.38
C GLY A 495 -22.98 18.36 -42.63
N THR A 496 -24.15 18.64 -43.21
CA THR A 496 -24.29 19.45 -44.42
C THR A 496 -25.40 20.48 -44.28
N ALA A 497 -25.27 21.58 -45.03
CA ALA A 497 -26.35 22.53 -45.30
C ALA A 497 -26.39 22.84 -46.79
N THR A 498 -27.56 23.24 -47.30
CA THR A 498 -27.76 23.49 -48.73
C THR A 498 -28.56 24.76 -48.95
N GLU A 499 -28.13 25.57 -49.93
CA GLU A 499 -28.82 26.77 -50.40
C GLU A 499 -28.99 26.73 -51.92
N TYR A 500 -30.01 27.40 -52.43
CA TYR A 500 -30.39 27.45 -53.83
C TYR A 500 -30.42 28.90 -54.33
N VAL A 501 -29.72 29.18 -55.43
CA VAL A 501 -29.67 30.50 -56.08
C VAL A 501 -30.23 30.38 -57.50
N LYS A 502 -31.20 31.23 -57.84
CA LYS A 502 -31.69 31.40 -59.20
C LYS A 502 -30.99 32.60 -59.82
N LEU A 503 -29.98 32.36 -60.64
CA LEU A 503 -29.25 33.39 -61.37
C LEU A 503 -29.86 33.59 -62.76
N THR A 504 -30.43 34.76 -63.01
CA THR A 504 -30.91 35.15 -64.34
C THR A 504 -29.97 36.18 -64.96
N ILE A 505 -29.35 35.81 -66.08
CA ILE A 505 -28.52 36.71 -66.90
C ILE A 505 -29.39 37.19 -68.05
N ALA A 506 -29.85 38.43 -67.97
CA ALA A 506 -30.63 39.07 -69.01
C ALA A 506 -29.75 39.34 -70.25
N PRO A 507 -30.30 39.32 -71.47
CA PRO A 507 -29.59 39.77 -72.66
C PRO A 507 -29.05 41.19 -72.47
N GLY A 508 -27.82 41.43 -72.93
CA GLY A 508 -27.27 42.79 -73.03
C GLY A 508 -27.98 43.59 -74.12
N THR A 509 -27.66 44.88 -74.21
CA THR A 509 -28.01 45.69 -75.39
C THR A 509 -27.47 44.99 -76.64
N ALA A 510 -28.35 44.69 -77.60
CA ALA A 510 -27.94 44.07 -78.85
C ALA A 510 -26.96 44.99 -79.57
N THR A 511 -25.68 44.62 -79.58
CA THR A 511 -24.63 45.38 -80.28
C THR A 511 -24.50 44.97 -81.74
N ALA A 512 -25.01 43.79 -82.12
CA ALA A 512 -25.12 43.32 -83.50
C ALA A 512 -26.18 42.20 -83.61
N LEU A 513 -26.81 42.07 -84.78
CA LEU A 513 -27.66 40.95 -85.16
C LEU A 513 -26.86 40.08 -86.15
N GLU A 514 -26.43 38.89 -85.74
CA GLU A 514 -25.91 37.88 -86.68
C GLU A 514 -27.07 36.96 -87.10
N ALA A 515 -27.47 37.06 -88.37
CA ALA A 515 -28.37 36.11 -89.00
C ALA A 515 -27.54 35.14 -89.85
N ALA A 516 -27.53 33.86 -89.48
CA ALA A 516 -26.99 32.79 -90.32
C ALA A 516 -28.14 32.17 -91.12
N VAL A 517 -28.14 32.35 -92.44
CA VAL A 517 -29.01 31.61 -93.36
C VAL A 517 -28.23 30.38 -93.80
N SER A 518 -28.67 29.18 -93.39
CA SER A 518 -28.15 27.92 -93.93
C SER A 518 -28.94 27.56 -95.18
N PRO A 519 -28.30 27.39 -96.36
CA PRO A 519 -28.95 26.71 -97.47
C PRO A 519 -29.10 25.23 -97.09
N GLY A 520 -30.25 24.64 -97.41
CA GLY A 520 -30.53 23.22 -97.18
C GLY A 520 -29.77 22.27 -98.10
N ASP A 521 -28.74 22.71 -98.82
CA ASP A 521 -27.86 21.85 -99.61
C ASP A 521 -26.40 22.33 -99.61
N SER A 522 -25.49 21.36 -99.71
CA SER A 522 -24.10 21.46 -99.26
C SER A 522 -23.11 21.80 -100.38
N SER A 523 -23.22 22.93 -101.08
CA SER A 523 -22.17 23.26 -102.07
C SER A 523 -21.85 24.73 -102.41
N SER A 524 -22.42 25.74 -101.74
CA SER A 524 -21.84 27.09 -101.86
C SER A 524 -22.07 27.96 -100.61
N THR A 525 -20.99 28.50 -100.05
CA THR A 525 -21.04 29.57 -99.04
C THR A 525 -20.98 30.91 -99.75
N THR A 526 -22.14 31.46 -100.12
CA THR A 526 -22.24 32.86 -100.51
C THR A 526 -22.33 33.70 -99.23
N LEU A 527 -21.33 34.55 -98.97
CA LEU A 527 -21.36 35.49 -97.85
C LEU A 527 -22.22 36.70 -98.22
N TRP A 528 -23.35 36.88 -97.54
CA TRP A 528 -24.24 38.02 -97.70
C TRP A 528 -23.88 39.10 -96.66
N ALA A 529 -23.85 40.37 -97.06
CA ALA A 529 -23.67 41.49 -96.14
C ALA A 529 -25.03 42.06 -95.72
N VAL A 530 -25.22 42.30 -94.42
CA VAL A 530 -26.40 42.97 -93.87
C VAL A 530 -25.99 44.35 -93.40
N ALA A 531 -26.63 45.40 -93.94
CA ALA A 531 -26.37 46.76 -93.51
C ALA A 531 -27.06 47.07 -92.16
N PRO A 532 -26.64 48.13 -91.42
CA PRO A 532 -27.20 48.47 -90.11
C PRO A 532 -28.71 48.79 -90.10
N ASP A 533 -29.31 49.04 -91.26
CA ASP A 533 -30.75 49.29 -91.44
C ASP A 533 -31.55 48.01 -91.73
N GLY A 534 -30.90 46.84 -91.75
CA GLY A 534 -31.53 45.54 -91.98
C GLY A 534 -31.66 45.15 -93.46
N THR A 535 -31.10 45.93 -94.39
CA THR A 535 -31.10 45.56 -95.81
C THR A 535 -30.07 44.47 -96.12
N VAL A 536 -30.46 43.48 -96.92
CA VAL A 536 -29.61 42.35 -97.35
C VAL A 536 -29.29 42.52 -98.83
N THR A 537 -27.99 42.55 -99.18
CA THR A 537 -27.54 42.68 -100.57
C THR A 537 -26.73 41.48 -101.02
N GLU A 538 -27.05 40.97 -102.22
CA GLU A 538 -26.34 39.87 -102.86
C GLU A 538 -25.01 40.36 -103.47
N PRO A 539 -23.90 39.61 -103.37
CA PRO A 539 -22.68 39.97 -104.07
C PRO A 539 -22.89 39.83 -105.58
N SER A 540 -22.61 40.89 -106.35
CA SER A 540 -22.70 40.87 -107.80
C SER A 540 -21.81 39.78 -108.41
N HIS A 541 -22.42 38.83 -109.13
CA HIS A 541 -21.70 37.82 -109.91
C HIS A 541 -21.10 38.47 -111.17
N SER A 542 -19.77 38.48 -111.25
CA SER A 542 -19.03 38.82 -112.47
C SER A 542 -19.06 37.62 -113.43
N THR A 543 -19.85 37.71 -114.50
CA THR A 543 -19.80 36.76 -115.62
C THR A 543 -18.73 37.20 -116.62
N THR A 544 -17.60 36.51 -116.64
CA THR A 544 -16.72 36.46 -117.82
C THR A 544 -17.01 35.16 -118.57
N THR A 545 -17.41 35.35 -119.83
CA THR A 545 -17.80 34.37 -120.85
C THR A 545 -16.81 33.24 -121.09
#